data_AF-C3NII6-F1
#
_entry.id   AF-C3NII6-F1
#
_cell.length_a   1.000
_cell.length_b   1.000
_cell.length_c   1.000
_cell.angle_alpha   90.00
_cell.angle_beta   90.00
_cell.angle_gamma   90.00
#
_symmetry.space_group_name_H-M   'P 1'
#
loop_
_entity.id
_entity.type
_entity.pdbx_description
1 polymer ?
#
loop_
_entity_poly.entity_id
_entity_poly.type
_entity_poly.pdbx_seq_one_letter_code
_entity_poly.pdbx_strand_id
1 'polypeptide(L)'
;MDKKILIFIVLIVIISFALIMVCPSKDLLFSPQEAEAIFGGNWEVLQNNTNLKSIGTITIYYANSTNLTTQHSLEVESIEEEVLVGDVNNTKVEMTIVIVKFSSNGSWSEIFGNNTNYYKYNGYYITYSATSFTYPKTIIVAYKGSTLVEITLEGYQASFAQVKEILSYLNI
;
A
#
# COMPACT_ATOMS: atom_id res chain seq x y z
N MET A 1 -21.10 15.99 21.15
CA MET A 1 -20.98 16.31 19.72
C MET A 1 -20.06 15.27 19.13
N ASP A 2 -20.65 14.28 18.48
CA ASP A 2 -19.99 13.03 18.13
C ASP A 2 -18.85 13.25 17.14
N LYS A 3 -17.65 12.83 17.53
CA LYS A 3 -16.50 12.73 16.63
C LYS A 3 -16.83 11.64 15.61
N LYS A 4 -17.45 12.03 14.49
CA LYS A 4 -17.59 11.17 13.31
C LYS A 4 -16.19 10.71 12.93
N ILE A 5 -15.90 9.44 13.18
CA ILE A 5 -14.69 8.77 12.73
C ILE A 5 -14.68 8.87 11.22
N LEU A 6 -13.82 9.74 10.67
CA LEU A 6 -13.62 9.84 9.23
C LEU A 6 -12.77 8.63 8.82
N ILE A 7 -13.42 7.62 8.28
CA ILE A 7 -12.74 6.47 7.67
C ILE A 7 -12.35 6.91 6.27
N PHE A 8 -11.06 7.15 6.05
CA PHE A 8 -10.50 7.43 4.73
C PHE A 8 -10.21 6.09 4.06
N ILE A 9 -10.90 5.82 2.95
CA ILE A 9 -10.66 4.64 2.12
C ILE A 9 -10.17 5.17 0.78
N VAL A 10 -8.87 5.01 0.52
CA VAL A 10 -8.33 5.17 -0.83
C VAL A 10 -8.65 3.88 -1.56
N LEU A 11 -9.54 3.95 -2.54
CA LEU A 11 -9.86 2.81 -3.40
C LEU A 11 -9.06 2.97 -4.69
N ILE A 12 -7.93 2.26 -4.80
CA ILE A 12 -7.16 2.23 -6.05
C ILE A 12 -7.80 1.17 -6.96
N VAL A 13 -8.58 1.63 -7.94
CA VAL A 13 -9.15 0.74 -8.98
C VAL A 13 -8.22 0.77 -10.19
N ILE A 14 -7.36 -0.25 -10.31
CA ILE A 14 -6.45 -0.41 -11.45
C ILE A 14 -7.23 -1.05 -12.61
N ILE A 15 -7.80 -0.22 -13.50
CA ILE A 15 -8.39 -0.71 -14.75
C ILE A 15 -7.30 -0.67 -15.84
N SER A 16 -6.47 -1.71 -15.91
CA SER A 16 -5.44 -1.83 -16.95
C SER A 16 -5.98 -2.59 -18.17
N PHE A 17 -6.10 -1.91 -19.31
CA PHE A 17 -6.06 -2.54 -20.63
C PHE A 17 -4.62 -2.48 -21.15
N ALA A 18 -3.75 -3.34 -20.63
CA ALA A 18 -2.37 -3.46 -21.13
C ALA A 18 -1.95 -4.93 -21.17
N LEU A 19 -1.21 -5.30 -22.22
CA LEU A 19 -0.57 -6.60 -22.34
C LEU A 19 0.47 -6.74 -21.23
N ILE A 20 0.12 -7.47 -20.17
CA ILE A 20 0.96 -7.73 -19.01
C ILE A 20 2.05 -8.72 -19.42
N MET A 21 3.27 -8.24 -19.67
CA MET A 21 4.44 -9.10 -19.87
C MET A 21 5.05 -9.40 -18.50
N VAL A 22 4.68 -10.56 -17.92
CA VAL A 22 5.21 -11.02 -16.63
C VAL A 22 6.60 -11.62 -16.86
N CYS A 23 7.66 -10.87 -16.55
CA CYS A 23 9.00 -11.43 -16.42
C CYS A 23 9.21 -11.85 -14.96
N PRO A 24 9.44 -13.13 -14.64
CA PRO A 24 9.67 -13.56 -13.27
C PRO A 24 10.95 -12.90 -12.73
N SER A 25 10.80 -12.10 -11.69
CA SER A 25 11.89 -11.47 -10.95
C SER A 25 12.38 -12.38 -9.83
N LYS A 26 13.65 -12.25 -9.45
CA LYS A 26 14.17 -12.79 -8.18
C LYS A 26 14.20 -11.75 -7.07
N ASP A 27 13.98 -10.48 -7.42
CA ASP A 27 14.00 -9.38 -6.47
C ASP A 27 12.67 -9.37 -5.71
N LEU A 28 12.75 -9.26 -4.38
CA LEU A 28 11.59 -9.13 -3.50
C LEU A 28 11.43 -7.68 -3.06
N LEU A 29 10.18 -7.22 -2.89
CA LEU A 29 9.92 -5.93 -2.26
C LEU A 29 10.19 -6.01 -0.76
N PHE A 30 9.83 -7.14 -0.16
CA PHE A 30 9.88 -7.38 1.27
C PHE A 30 10.09 -8.87 1.54
N SER A 31 11.15 -9.21 2.26
CA SER A 31 11.50 -10.62 2.47
C SER A 31 10.65 -11.26 3.59
N PRO A 32 10.40 -12.58 3.51
CA PRO A 32 9.77 -13.31 4.61
C PRO A 32 10.50 -13.18 5.95
N GLN A 33 11.84 -13.04 5.94
CA GLN A 33 12.64 -12.86 7.15
C GLN A 33 12.39 -11.48 7.79
N GLU A 34 12.21 -10.43 6.99
CA GLU A 34 11.82 -9.12 7.48
C GLU A 34 10.40 -9.16 8.05
N ALA A 35 9.47 -9.89 7.41
CA ALA A 35 8.13 -10.09 7.94
C ALA A 35 8.12 -10.83 9.28
N GLU A 36 8.91 -11.90 9.41
CA GLU A 36 9.08 -12.65 10.66
C GLU A 36 9.68 -11.75 11.76
N ALA A 37 10.66 -10.91 11.43
CA ALA A 37 11.28 -10.00 12.42
C ALA A 37 10.28 -8.97 12.97
N ILE A 38 9.38 -8.44 12.13
CA ILE A 38 8.41 -7.39 12.52
C ILE A 38 7.16 -7.98 13.19
N PHE A 39 6.64 -9.09 12.65
CA PHE A 39 5.32 -9.63 13.03
C PHE A 39 5.41 -10.93 13.83
N GLY A 40 6.58 -11.59 13.85
CA GLY A 40 6.72 -12.97 14.30
C GLY A 40 6.05 -13.94 13.32
N GLY A 41 5.96 -15.21 13.72
CA GLY A 41 5.35 -16.25 12.90
C GLY A 41 6.23 -16.71 11.74
N ASN A 42 5.71 -17.63 10.93
CA ASN A 42 6.40 -18.11 9.72
C ASN A 42 5.78 -17.45 8.50
N TRP A 43 6.60 -16.92 7.61
CA TRP A 43 6.16 -16.22 6.40
C TRP A 43 6.72 -16.87 5.14
N GLU A 44 5.97 -16.77 4.05
CA GLU A 44 6.40 -17.18 2.72
C GLU A 44 5.85 -16.24 1.65
N VAL A 45 6.52 -16.19 0.50
CA VAL A 45 6.07 -15.41 -0.66
C VAL A 45 5.06 -16.23 -1.43
N LEU A 46 3.82 -15.74 -1.51
CA LEU A 46 2.75 -16.35 -2.31
C LEU A 46 2.81 -15.89 -3.77
N GLN A 47 3.09 -14.60 -3.99
CA GLN A 47 3.15 -13.99 -5.31
C GLN A 47 4.26 -12.94 -5.37
N ASN A 48 5.06 -12.95 -6.45
CA ASN A 48 6.07 -11.94 -6.72
C ASN A 48 5.94 -11.45 -8.18
N ASN A 49 5.48 -10.21 -8.32
CA ASN A 49 5.37 -9.47 -9.57
C ASN A 49 6.20 -8.17 -9.52
N THR A 50 7.43 -8.20 -9.03
CA THR A 50 8.30 -7.01 -8.90
C THR A 50 8.89 -6.47 -10.21
N ASN A 51 8.56 -7.05 -11.37
CA ASN A 51 9.10 -6.64 -12.69
C ASN A 51 8.01 -6.22 -13.69
N LEU A 52 6.82 -5.85 -13.22
CA LEU A 52 5.72 -5.39 -14.07
C LEU A 52 5.98 -3.95 -14.58
N LYS A 53 6.58 -3.87 -15.78
CA LYS A 53 6.86 -2.62 -16.49
C LYS A 53 5.88 -2.43 -17.64
N SER A 54 4.84 -1.64 -17.43
CA SER A 54 4.11 -0.81 -18.43
C SER A 54 2.63 -0.71 -18.08
N ILE A 55 2.22 0.44 -17.57
CA ILE A 55 0.81 0.78 -17.37
C ILE A 55 0.61 2.21 -17.87
N GLY A 56 -0.28 2.39 -18.85
CA GLY A 56 -0.45 3.70 -19.49
C GLY A 56 -0.87 4.79 -18.51
N THR A 57 -1.99 4.59 -17.81
CA THR A 57 -2.52 5.60 -16.89
C THR A 57 -3.32 4.89 -15.81
N ILE A 58 -3.09 5.25 -14.54
CA ILE A 58 -4.00 4.85 -13.45
C ILE A 58 -4.89 6.00 -13.07
N THR A 59 -6.08 5.65 -12.61
CA THR A 59 -7.04 6.61 -12.09
C THR A 59 -7.14 6.43 -10.58
N ILE A 60 -6.75 7.44 -9.82
CA ILE A 60 -6.91 7.46 -8.36
C ILE A 60 -8.22 8.15 -8.02
N TYR A 61 -9.04 7.48 -7.22
CA TYR A 61 -10.30 7.99 -6.70
C TYR A 61 -10.17 8.33 -5.22
N TYR A 62 -10.43 9.59 -4.87
CA TYR A 62 -10.55 10.02 -3.48
C TYR A 62 -12.02 10.12 -3.09
N ALA A 63 -12.46 9.27 -2.16
CA ALA A 63 -13.82 9.30 -1.63
C ALA A 63 -13.84 9.79 -0.17
N ASN A 64 -14.70 10.76 0.13
CA ASN A 64 -15.16 10.98 1.50
C ASN A 64 -16.45 10.19 1.73
N SER A 65 -16.95 10.15 2.97
CA SER A 65 -18.01 9.26 3.49
C SER A 65 -19.28 9.07 2.64
N THR A 66 -19.51 9.85 1.58
CA THR A 66 -20.62 9.67 0.64
C THR A 66 -20.33 10.02 -0.82
N ASN A 67 -19.21 10.67 -1.18
CA ASN A 67 -18.95 11.14 -2.54
C ASN A 67 -17.54 10.81 -3.04
N LEU A 68 -17.45 10.38 -4.30
CA LEU A 68 -16.23 10.44 -5.09
C LEU A 68 -15.93 11.91 -5.36
N THR A 69 -14.85 12.42 -4.75
CA THR A 69 -14.58 13.86 -4.68
C THR A 69 -13.61 14.31 -5.76
N THR A 70 -12.66 13.45 -6.13
CA THR A 70 -11.64 13.80 -7.14
C THR A 70 -11.17 12.57 -7.89
N GLN A 71 -10.91 12.76 -9.19
CA GLN A 71 -10.33 11.78 -10.09
C GLN A 71 -9.03 12.34 -10.65
N HIS A 72 -7.93 11.61 -10.50
CA HIS A 72 -6.64 11.97 -11.08
C HIS A 72 -6.13 10.84 -11.98
N SER A 73 -5.91 11.17 -13.25
CA SER A 73 -5.27 10.30 -14.23
C SER A 73 -3.77 10.58 -14.24
N LEU A 74 -2.97 9.59 -13.85
CA LEU A 74 -1.53 9.72 -13.74
C LEU A 74 -0.84 8.66 -14.59
N GLU A 75 0.17 9.07 -15.35
CA GLU A 75 1.03 8.16 -16.10
C GLU A 75 1.91 7.34 -15.17
N VAL A 76 1.96 6.04 -15.42
CA VAL A 76 2.66 5.07 -14.57
C VAL A 76 3.84 4.49 -15.31
N GLU A 77 5.01 4.50 -14.69
CA GLU A 77 6.21 3.88 -15.22
C GLU A 77 6.24 2.38 -14.92
N SER A 78 5.88 2.01 -13.68
CA SER A 78 5.81 0.62 -13.24
C SER A 78 4.85 0.44 -12.07
N ILE A 79 4.32 -0.78 -11.96
CA ILE A 79 3.62 -1.25 -10.77
C ILE A 79 4.32 -2.52 -10.36
N GLU A 80 4.72 -2.63 -9.10
CA GLU A 80 5.33 -3.82 -8.53
C GLU A 80 4.37 -4.34 -7.47
N GLU A 81 4.09 -5.64 -7.48
CA GLU A 81 3.19 -6.27 -6.53
C GLU A 81 3.86 -7.49 -5.91
N GLU A 82 3.75 -7.62 -4.60
CA GLU A 82 4.20 -8.79 -3.87
C GLU A 82 3.18 -9.17 -2.81
N VAL A 83 2.90 -10.46 -2.69
CA VAL A 83 1.99 -11.01 -1.69
C VAL A 83 2.77 -12.02 -0.84
N LEU A 84 2.78 -11.78 0.46
CA LEU A 84 3.29 -12.70 1.47
C LEU A 84 2.14 -13.27 2.29
N VAL A 85 2.26 -14.53 2.70
CA VAL A 85 1.35 -15.14 3.67
C VAL A 85 2.12 -15.57 4.90
N GLY A 86 1.54 -15.34 6.07
CA GLY A 86 2.13 -15.62 7.36
C GLY A 86 1.19 -16.40 8.27
N ASP A 87 1.75 -17.28 9.09
CA ASP A 87 1.06 -17.83 10.26
C ASP A 87 1.58 -17.14 11.52
N VAL A 88 0.81 -16.15 11.99
CA VAL A 88 1.12 -15.36 13.19
C VAL A 88 0.18 -15.78 14.31
N ASN A 89 0.71 -16.54 15.28
CA ASN A 89 -0.07 -17.06 16.42
C ASN A 89 -1.33 -17.84 16.00
N ASN A 90 -1.22 -18.77 15.05
CA ASN A 90 -2.31 -19.55 14.47
C ASN A 90 -3.35 -18.71 13.69
N THR A 91 -3.00 -17.48 13.34
CA THR A 91 -3.80 -16.61 12.48
C THR A 91 -3.12 -16.52 11.13
N LYS A 92 -3.86 -16.86 10.07
CA LYS A 92 -3.41 -16.63 8.71
C LYS A 92 -3.47 -15.13 8.41
N VAL A 93 -2.33 -14.57 8.09
CA VAL A 93 -2.16 -13.17 7.70
C VAL A 93 -1.75 -13.14 6.25
N GLU A 94 -2.37 -12.28 5.45
CA GLU A 94 -1.95 -12.00 4.08
C GLU A 94 -1.48 -10.56 4.00
N MET A 95 -0.25 -10.36 3.55
CA MET A 95 0.33 -9.06 3.28
C MET A 95 0.42 -8.85 1.78
N THR A 96 -0.27 -7.85 1.26
CA THR A 96 -0.12 -7.41 -0.12
C THR A 96 0.61 -6.07 -0.12
N ILE A 97 1.69 -5.97 -0.89
CA ILE A 97 2.48 -4.76 -1.11
C ILE A 97 2.35 -4.39 -2.57
N VAL A 98 1.88 -3.17 -2.85
CA VAL A 98 1.81 -2.59 -4.18
C VAL A 98 2.63 -1.31 -4.20
N ILE A 99 3.62 -1.24 -5.08
CA ILE A 99 4.40 -0.03 -5.32
C ILE A 99 4.07 0.47 -6.72
N VAL A 100 3.61 1.71 -6.81
CA VAL A 100 3.35 2.39 -8.07
C VAL A 100 4.37 3.51 -8.24
N LYS A 101 5.18 3.44 -9.31
CA LYS A 101 6.11 4.49 -9.70
C LYS A 101 5.52 5.26 -10.87
N PHE A 102 5.33 6.57 -10.68
CA PHE A 102 4.78 7.47 -11.69
C PHE A 102 5.89 8.10 -12.52
N SER A 103 5.58 8.46 -13.78
CA SER A 103 6.54 9.09 -14.70
C SER A 103 6.96 10.50 -14.28
N SER A 104 6.22 11.12 -13.36
CA SER A 104 6.48 12.46 -12.85
C SER A 104 6.17 12.56 -11.36
N ASN A 105 6.79 13.54 -10.69
CA ASN A 105 6.44 13.83 -9.30
C ASN A 105 4.98 14.29 -9.23
N GLY A 106 4.16 13.53 -8.53
CA GLY A 106 2.78 13.91 -8.25
C GLY A 106 2.69 14.95 -7.15
N SER A 107 1.83 15.95 -7.33
CA SER A 107 1.37 16.78 -6.21
C SER A 107 0.39 15.97 -5.38
N TRP A 108 0.90 15.17 -4.44
CA TRP A 108 0.06 14.32 -3.59
C TRP A 108 -0.95 15.09 -2.75
N SER A 109 -0.63 16.35 -2.43
CA SER A 109 -1.57 17.32 -1.83
C SER A 109 -2.74 17.67 -2.74
N GLU A 110 -2.57 17.64 -4.07
CA GLU A 110 -3.68 17.81 -5.01
C GLU A 110 -4.50 16.53 -5.12
N ILE A 111 -3.86 15.36 -5.11
CA ILE A 111 -4.51 14.06 -5.29
C ILE A 111 -5.35 13.66 -4.06
N PHE A 112 -4.78 13.80 -2.86
CA PHE A 112 -5.42 13.41 -1.60
C PHE A 112 -6.02 14.60 -0.83
N GLY A 113 -5.94 15.79 -1.41
CA GLY A 113 -6.30 17.06 -0.77
C GLY A 113 -5.26 17.51 0.26
N ASN A 114 -5.35 18.78 0.69
CA ASN A 114 -4.55 19.35 1.79
C ASN A 114 -5.00 18.80 3.16
N ASN A 115 -5.25 17.50 3.25
CA ASN A 115 -5.67 16.85 4.47
C ASN A 115 -4.47 16.77 5.42
N THR A 116 -4.57 17.45 6.56
CA THR A 116 -3.49 17.60 7.54
C THR A 116 -3.24 16.36 8.41
N ASN A 117 -3.96 15.26 8.17
CA ASN A 117 -3.92 14.05 8.99
C ASN A 117 -3.07 12.93 8.38
N TYR A 118 -1.86 13.26 7.94
CA TYR A 118 -0.86 12.26 7.56
C TYR A 118 0.27 12.24 8.60
N TYR A 119 0.93 11.09 8.73
CA TYR A 119 2.18 10.97 9.47
C TYR A 119 3.36 11.18 8.53
N LYS A 120 4.42 11.85 9.00
CA LYS A 120 5.68 11.97 8.25
C LYS A 120 6.71 11.01 8.82
N TYR A 121 7.32 10.18 7.98
CA TYR A 121 8.41 9.28 8.37
C TYR A 121 9.29 8.94 7.17
N ASN A 122 10.62 9.04 7.32
CA ASN A 122 11.60 8.73 6.27
C ASN A 122 11.31 9.38 4.89
N GLY A 123 10.79 10.61 4.89
CA GLY A 123 10.39 11.33 3.67
C GLY A 123 9.04 10.90 3.08
N TYR A 124 8.42 9.85 3.61
CA TYR A 124 7.04 9.47 3.30
C TYR A 124 6.03 10.33 4.05
N TYR A 125 4.93 10.57 3.37
CA TYR A 125 3.66 10.96 3.96
C TYR A 125 2.78 9.72 4.01
N ILE A 126 2.23 9.41 5.18
CA ILE A 126 1.59 8.12 5.46
C ILE A 126 0.17 8.35 5.96
N THR A 127 -0.78 7.73 5.28
CA THR A 127 -2.12 7.46 5.80
C THR A 127 -2.16 6.02 6.30
N TYR A 128 -2.69 5.85 7.51
CA TYR A 128 -2.71 4.57 8.19
C TYR A 128 -4.10 4.33 8.79
N SER A 129 -4.65 3.15 8.54
CA SER A 129 -5.89 2.67 9.12
C SER A 129 -5.68 1.25 9.62
N ALA A 130 -6.16 0.96 10.83
CA ALA A 130 -6.10 -0.39 11.38
C ALA A 130 -7.36 -0.68 12.20
N THR A 131 -7.88 -1.90 12.02
CA THR A 131 -9.10 -2.39 12.66
C THR A 131 -8.84 -3.77 13.27
N SER A 132 -9.51 -4.09 14.38
CA SER A 132 -9.42 -5.40 15.05
C SER A 132 -10.74 -6.16 15.13
N PHE A 133 -11.85 -5.56 14.69
CA PHE A 133 -13.17 -6.13 14.94
C PHE A 133 -13.61 -7.06 13.80
N THR A 134 -13.91 -8.32 14.15
CA THR A 134 -14.40 -9.41 13.28
C THR A 134 -13.44 -9.85 12.17
N TYR A 135 -12.79 -8.92 11.47
CA TYR A 135 -11.77 -9.16 10.45
C TYR A 135 -10.65 -8.13 10.66
N PRO A 136 -9.61 -8.46 11.45
CA PRO A 136 -8.50 -7.55 11.66
C PRO A 136 -7.88 -7.18 10.32
N LYS A 137 -7.64 -5.88 10.11
CA LYS A 137 -7.08 -5.38 8.86
C LYS A 137 -6.27 -4.12 9.11
N THR A 138 -5.10 -4.03 8.50
CA THR A 138 -4.32 -2.80 8.41
C THR A 138 -4.16 -2.39 6.96
N ILE A 139 -4.39 -1.11 6.66
CA ILE A 139 -4.14 -0.49 5.35
C ILE A 139 -3.19 0.68 5.56
N ILE A 140 -2.13 0.71 4.79
CA ILE A 140 -1.12 1.76 4.77
C ILE A 140 -1.06 2.30 3.34
N VAL A 141 -1.20 3.61 3.20
CA VAL A 141 -0.90 4.31 1.95
C VAL A 141 0.21 5.30 2.24
N ALA A 142 1.39 5.07 1.68
CA ALA A 142 2.55 5.92 1.85
C ALA A 142 2.98 6.50 0.50
N TYR A 143 3.35 7.78 0.47
CA TYR A 143 3.80 8.43 -0.76
C TYR A 143 5.04 9.29 -0.54
N LYS A 144 5.96 9.25 -1.51
CA LYS A 144 7.24 9.96 -1.50
C LYS A 144 7.68 10.23 -2.94
N GLY A 145 7.83 11.51 -3.31
CA GLY A 145 8.22 11.89 -4.66
C GLY A 145 7.22 11.40 -5.71
N SER A 146 7.67 10.63 -6.69
CA SER A 146 6.85 9.97 -7.72
C SER A 146 6.48 8.53 -7.36
N THR A 147 6.57 8.12 -6.09
CA THR A 147 6.23 6.76 -5.68
C THR A 147 5.08 6.72 -4.68
N LEU A 148 4.13 5.84 -4.93
CA LEU A 148 3.07 5.43 -4.00
C LEU A 148 3.31 3.99 -3.59
N VAL A 149 3.07 3.72 -2.31
CA VAL A 149 3.15 2.41 -1.70
C VAL A 149 1.83 2.16 -1.00
N GLU A 150 1.15 1.10 -1.39
CA GLU A 150 -0.01 0.57 -0.67
C GLU A 150 0.37 -0.76 -0.04
N ILE A 151 0.16 -0.89 1.27
CA ILE A 151 0.36 -2.15 1.99
C ILE A 151 -0.96 -2.50 2.67
N THR A 152 -1.46 -3.69 2.40
CA THR A 152 -2.63 -4.25 3.07
C THR A 152 -2.21 -5.49 3.85
N LEU A 153 -2.63 -5.56 5.11
CA LEU A 153 -2.50 -6.73 5.98
C LEU A 153 -3.89 -7.23 6.33
N GLU A 154 -4.32 -8.31 5.71
CA GLU A 154 -5.57 -9.01 6.03
C GLU A 154 -5.33 -10.00 7.17
N GLY A 155 -6.22 -10.04 8.16
CA GLY A 155 -6.11 -10.91 9.32
C GLY A 155 -5.20 -10.37 10.43
N TYR A 156 -4.65 -9.15 10.30
CA TYR A 156 -3.72 -8.59 11.29
C TYR A 156 -3.93 -7.09 11.54
N GLN A 157 -3.89 -6.69 12.82
CA GLN A 157 -3.87 -5.28 13.23
C GLN A 157 -2.43 -4.88 13.57
N ALA A 158 -1.66 -4.42 12.59
CA ALA A 158 -0.31 -3.93 12.83
C ALA A 158 -0.32 -2.61 13.59
N SER A 159 0.65 -2.43 14.50
CA SER A 159 0.88 -1.15 15.16
C SER A 159 1.57 -0.15 14.23
N PHE A 160 1.41 1.16 14.49
CA PHE A 160 2.11 2.17 13.69
C PHE A 160 3.65 2.07 13.80
N ALA A 161 4.19 1.47 14.86
CA ALA A 161 5.63 1.17 14.95
C ALA A 161 6.06 0.13 13.90
N GLN A 162 5.31 -0.96 13.78
CA GLN A 162 5.54 -2.00 12.77
C GLN A 162 5.37 -1.43 11.35
N VAL A 163 4.43 -0.50 11.13
CA VAL A 163 4.31 0.20 9.85
C VAL A 163 5.58 0.95 9.47
N LYS A 164 6.20 1.66 10.41
CA LYS A 164 7.47 2.36 10.15
C LYS A 164 8.59 1.38 9.83
N GLU A 165 8.61 0.23 10.49
CA GLU A 165 9.61 -0.82 10.22
C GLU A 165 9.44 -1.37 8.79
N ILE A 166 8.22 -1.70 8.35
CA ILE A 166 7.97 -2.13 6.95
C ILE A 166 8.53 -1.10 5.97
N LEU A 167 8.13 0.16 6.13
CA LEU A 167 8.56 1.26 5.25
C LEU A 167 10.07 1.54 5.31
N SER A 168 10.78 1.07 6.34
CA SER A 168 12.23 1.20 6.45
C SER A 168 12.99 0.11 5.68
N TYR A 169 12.38 -1.05 5.47
CA TYR A 169 12.94 -2.14 4.68
C TYR A 169 12.62 -2.02 3.18
N LEU A 170 11.50 -1.38 2.83
CA LEU A 170 11.15 -1.13 1.44
C LEU A 170 12.22 -0.25 0.77
N ASN A 171 12.97 -0.84 -0.14
CA ASN A 171 14.08 -0.20 -0.83
C ASN A 171 13.59 0.57 -2.05
N ILE A 172 13.05 1.78 -1.80
CA ILE A 172 12.37 2.63 -2.78
C ILE A 172 13.03 4.01 -2.88
#